data_AF-A0A946YBY7-F1
#
_entry.id   AF-A0A946YBY7-F1
#
_cell.length_a   1.000
_cell.length_b   1.000
_cell.length_c   1.000
_cell.angle_alpha   90.00
_cell.angle_beta   90.00
_cell.angle_gamma   90.00
#
_symmetry.space_group_name_H-M   'P 1'
#
loop_
_entity.id
_entity.type
_entity.pdbx_description
1 polymer ?
#
loop_
_entity_poly.entity_id
_entity_poly.type
_entity_poly.pdbx_seq_one_letter_code
_entity_poly.pdbx_strand_id
1 'polypeptide(L)'
;HAEITQLMFGSHIASERDGAEEDACAVLLAIIESGIAAGVFRARAAGELAQVAWSTMHGLAMLITANRLDVNVSDPAALAERVSTVAGNVIYGLSR
;
A
#
# COMPACT_ATOMS: atom_id res chain seq x y z
N HIS A 1 -16.35 -7.13 -5.06
CA HIS A 1 -15.03 -6.50 -4.84
C HIS A 1 -14.51 -6.59 -3.40
N ALA A 2 -15.35 -6.73 -2.36
CA ALA A 2 -14.87 -7.05 -1.01
C ALA A 2 -14.24 -8.45 -0.91
N GLU A 3 -14.72 -9.40 -1.72
CA GLU A 3 -14.21 -10.78 -1.77
C GLU A 3 -12.73 -10.88 -2.21
N ILE A 4 -12.26 -10.03 -3.13
CA ILE A 4 -10.85 -10.07 -3.57
C ILE A 4 -9.92 -9.58 -2.46
N THR A 5 -10.29 -8.51 -1.75
CA THR A 5 -9.51 -8.01 -0.61
C THR A 5 -9.54 -9.00 0.56
N GLN A 6 -10.64 -9.74 0.76
CA GLN A 6 -10.72 -10.83 1.73
C GLN A 6 -9.95 -12.09 1.31
N LEU A 7 -9.85 -12.37 0.01
CA LEU A 7 -9.10 -13.54 -0.49
C LEU A 7 -7.59 -13.34 -0.35
N MET A 8 -7.12 -12.13 -0.60
CA MET A 8 -5.73 -11.74 -0.47
C MET A 8 -5.27 -11.70 1.01
N PHE A 9 -6.17 -11.35 1.95
CA PHE A 9 -5.75 -11.02 3.33
C PHE A 9 -6.65 -11.56 4.46
N GLY A 10 -7.55 -12.52 4.15
CA GLY A 10 -8.44 -13.18 5.11
C GLY A 10 -7.79 -14.33 5.89
N SER A 11 -8.37 -14.68 7.03
CA SER A 11 -7.90 -15.72 7.95
C SER A 11 -7.68 -17.05 7.25
N HIS A 12 -6.42 -17.51 7.20
CA HIS A 12 -5.94 -18.87 6.90
C HIS A 12 -6.98 -19.80 6.22
N ILE A 13 -7.33 -19.48 4.98
CA ILE A 13 -7.67 -20.50 4.01
C ILE A 13 -6.44 -20.59 3.15
N ALA A 14 -5.88 -21.78 3.00
CA ALA A 14 -4.79 -22.06 2.07
C ALA A 14 -5.30 -21.81 0.64
N SER A 15 -5.46 -20.54 0.27
CA SER A 15 -5.51 -20.12 -1.12
C SER A 15 -4.07 -20.18 -1.58
N GLU A 16 -3.83 -20.99 -2.60
CA GLU A 16 -2.55 -21.08 -3.30
C GLU A 16 -1.98 -19.66 -3.44
N ARG A 17 -0.79 -19.43 -2.87
CA ARG A 17 -0.10 -18.13 -2.85
C ARG A 17 -0.08 -17.58 -4.27
N ASP A 18 -0.98 -16.65 -4.54
CA ASP A 18 -1.11 -16.01 -5.84
C ASP A 18 0.06 -15.03 -5.96
N GLY A 19 0.99 -15.27 -6.89
CA GLY A 19 2.29 -14.58 -6.98
C GLY A 19 2.21 -13.05 -7.15
N ALA A 20 1.01 -12.53 -7.44
CA ALA A 20 0.76 -11.10 -7.63
C ALA A 20 1.03 -10.23 -6.38
N GLU A 21 0.86 -10.77 -5.17
CA GLU A 21 1.18 -10.03 -3.93
C GLU A 21 2.68 -9.86 -3.71
N GLU A 22 3.43 -10.95 -3.93
CA GLU A 22 4.90 -10.93 -3.86
C GLU A 22 5.46 -9.97 -4.92
N ASP A 23 4.86 -9.95 -6.11
CA ASP A 23 5.23 -9.03 -7.20
C ASP A 23 5.00 -7.55 -6.85
N ALA A 24 3.85 -7.19 -6.25
CA ALA A 24 3.55 -5.80 -5.93
C ALA A 24 4.45 -5.25 -4.82
N CYS A 25 4.78 -6.07 -3.82
CA CYS A 25 5.72 -5.70 -2.76
C CYS A 25 7.15 -5.56 -3.32
N ALA A 26 7.57 -6.46 -4.22
CA ALA A 26 8.87 -6.39 -4.89
C ALA A 26 9.00 -5.13 -5.76
N VAL A 27 7.95 -4.76 -6.50
CA VAL A 27 7.92 -3.51 -7.28
C VAL A 27 8.06 -2.28 -6.38
N LEU A 28 7.37 -2.25 -5.23
CA LEU A 28 7.47 -1.14 -4.27
C LEU A 28 8.89 -1.01 -3.71
N LEU A 29 9.54 -2.13 -3.39
CA LEU A 29 10.93 -2.16 -2.95
C LEU A 29 11.86 -1.56 -4.01
N ALA A 30 11.73 -2.00 -5.27
CA ALA A 30 12.54 -1.49 -6.37
C ALA A 30 12.37 0.02 -6.60
N ILE A 31 11.15 0.54 -6.45
CA ILE A 31 10.88 2.00 -6.52
C ILE A 31 11.63 2.74 -5.41
N ILE A 32 11.61 2.21 -4.20
CA ILE A 32 12.27 2.84 -3.05
C ILE A 32 13.79 2.77 -3.19
N GLU A 33 14.35 1.64 -3.60
CA GLU A 33 15.77 1.49 -3.88
C GLU A 33 16.24 2.48 -4.95
N SER A 34 15.47 2.62 -6.04
CA SER A 34 15.75 3.61 -7.08
C SER A 34 15.70 5.04 -6.56
N GLY A 35 14.69 5.38 -5.74
CA GLY A 35 14.57 6.71 -5.13
C GLY A 35 15.68 7.04 -4.13
N ILE A 36 16.18 6.05 -3.40
CA ILE A 36 17.37 6.20 -2.53
C ILE A 36 18.62 6.42 -3.38
N ALA A 37 18.84 5.60 -4.42
CA ALA A 37 19.98 5.74 -5.33
C ALA A 37 20.00 7.10 -6.05
N ALA A 38 18.82 7.65 -6.35
CA ALA A 38 18.66 8.98 -6.94
C ALA A 38 18.74 10.14 -5.92
N GLY A 39 18.84 9.85 -4.62
CA GLY A 39 18.87 10.86 -3.55
C GLY A 39 17.52 11.56 -3.28
N VAL A 40 16.42 11.02 -3.80
CA VAL A 40 15.04 11.53 -3.60
C VAL A 40 14.45 11.06 -2.27
N PHE A 41 14.80 9.84 -1.86
CA PHE A 41 14.43 9.26 -0.57
C PHE A 41 15.65 9.16 0.35
N ARG A 42 15.40 9.20 1.65
CA ARG A 42 16.48 9.10 2.65
C ARG A 42 17.23 7.78 2.54
N ALA A 43 18.54 7.82 2.74
CA ALA A 43 19.38 6.63 2.82
C ALA A 43 19.11 5.87 4.14
N ARG A 44 18.13 4.97 4.11
CA ARG A 44 17.78 4.03 5.19
C ARG A 44 17.58 2.64 4.59
N ALA A 45 17.39 1.62 5.42
CA ALA A 45 17.07 0.27 4.97
C ALA A 45 15.81 0.28 4.07
N ALA A 46 16.00 0.07 2.75
CA ALA A 46 14.94 0.11 1.76
C ALA A 46 13.80 -0.87 2.08
N GLY A 47 14.15 -2.05 2.61
CA GLY A 47 13.17 -3.04 3.07
C GLY A 47 12.24 -2.52 4.17
N GLU A 48 12.77 -1.81 5.18
CA GLU A 48 11.94 -1.22 6.24
C GLU A 48 10.99 -0.16 5.67
N LEU A 49 11.49 0.68 4.76
CA LEU A 49 10.69 1.72 4.11
C LEU A 49 9.58 1.14 3.22
N ALA A 50 9.91 0.10 2.45
CA ALA A 50 8.96 -0.63 1.63
C ALA A 50 7.89 -1.29 2.49
N GLN A 51 8.28 -1.91 3.60
CA GLN A 51 7.34 -2.54 4.53
C GLN A 51 6.38 -1.51 5.15
N VAL A 52 6.88 -0.34 5.59
CA VAL A 52 6.03 0.73 6.13
C VAL A 52 5.04 1.24 5.07
N ALA A 53 5.52 1.50 3.85
CA ALA A 53 4.68 1.95 2.76
C ALA A 53 3.61 0.91 2.40
N TRP A 54 4.00 -0.36 2.28
CA TRP A 54 3.11 -1.49 2.02
C TRP A 54 2.04 -1.61 3.10
N SER A 55 2.45 -1.71 4.37
CA SER A 55 1.51 -1.86 5.50
C SER A 55 0.54 -0.68 5.61
N THR A 56 0.97 0.54 5.29
CA THR A 56 0.12 1.73 5.34
C THR A 56 -0.96 1.68 4.26
N MET A 57 -0.58 1.42 3.01
CA MET A 57 -1.53 1.33 1.89
C MET A 57 -2.46 0.14 2.04
N HIS A 58 -1.93 -0.99 2.51
CA HIS A 58 -2.70 -2.18 2.79
C HIS A 58 -3.71 -1.96 3.93
N GLY A 59 -3.29 -1.32 5.04
CA GLY A 59 -4.19 -0.95 6.14
C GLY A 59 -5.30 0.01 5.71
N LEU A 60 -4.99 0.98 4.84
CA LEU A 60 -5.98 1.85 4.24
C LEU A 60 -7.01 1.06 3.42
N ALA A 61 -6.55 0.14 2.56
CA ALA A 61 -7.44 -0.70 1.76
C ALA A 61 -8.39 -1.51 2.65
N MET A 62 -7.87 -2.16 3.70
CA MET A 62 -8.66 -2.91 4.69
C MET A 62 -9.74 -2.06 5.35
N LEU A 63 -9.40 -0.83 5.75
CA LEU A 63 -10.35 0.09 6.39
C LEU A 63 -11.44 0.56 5.42
N ILE A 64 -11.09 0.83 4.17
CA ILE A 64 -12.03 1.20 3.11
C ILE A 64 -13.00 0.04 2.83
N THR A 65 -12.49 -1.16 2.61
CA THR A 65 -13.32 -2.34 2.29
C THR A 65 -14.18 -2.80 3.45
N ALA A 66 -13.72 -2.59 4.69
CA ALA A 66 -14.51 -2.84 5.89
C ALA A 66 -15.52 -1.72 6.22
N ASN A 67 -15.64 -0.70 5.36
CA ASN A 67 -16.48 0.48 5.57
C ASN A 67 -16.25 1.16 6.93
N ARG A 68 -14.99 1.19 7.38
CA ARG A 68 -14.55 1.77 8.66
C ARG A 68 -14.10 3.22 8.53
N LEU A 69 -14.07 3.75 7.32
CA LEU A 69 -13.78 5.15 7.03
C LEU A 69 -15.02 5.81 6.48
N ASP A 70 -15.22 7.07 6.87
CA ASP A 70 -16.23 7.95 6.26
C ASP A 70 -15.73 8.41 4.89
N VAL A 71 -15.74 7.49 3.93
CA VAL A 71 -15.37 7.71 2.53
C VAL A 71 -16.45 7.08 1.68
N ASN A 72 -17.04 7.88 0.79
CA ASN A 72 -17.99 7.36 -0.17
C ASN A 72 -17.25 6.56 -1.25
N VAL A 73 -17.16 5.23 -1.06
CA VAL A 73 -16.51 4.32 -2.02
C VAL A 73 -17.21 4.26 -3.38
N SER A 74 -18.47 4.72 -3.47
CA SER A 74 -19.20 4.83 -4.73
C SER A 74 -18.88 6.11 -5.50
N ASP A 75 -18.12 7.03 -4.91
CA ASP A 75 -17.55 8.20 -5.59
C ASP A 75 -16.05 7.97 -5.84
N PRO A 76 -15.65 7.62 -7.08
CA PRO A 76 -14.26 7.37 -7.41
C PRO A 76 -13.34 8.57 -7.15
N ALA A 77 -13.86 9.80 -7.24
CA ALA A 77 -13.07 11.00 -7.01
C ALA A 77 -12.73 11.16 -5.52
N ALA A 78 -13.72 11.01 -4.64
CA ALA A 78 -13.52 11.03 -3.19
C ALA A 78 -12.60 9.91 -2.71
N LEU A 79 -12.72 8.71 -3.31
CA LEU A 79 -11.84 7.59 -3.03
C LEU A 79 -10.40 7.87 -3.48
N ALA A 80 -10.22 8.39 -4.70
CA ALA A 80 -8.90 8.74 -5.23
C ALA A 80 -8.22 9.83 -4.39
N GLU A 81 -8.97 10.86 -3.97
CA GLU A 81 -8.45 11.92 -3.10
C GLU A 81 -7.92 11.36 -1.77
N ARG A 82 -8.67 10.45 -1.14
CA ARG A 82 -8.26 9.80 0.10
C ARG A 82 -6.98 8.98 -0.10
N VAL A 83 -6.91 8.18 -1.15
CA VAL A 83 -5.75 7.36 -1.50
C VAL A 83 -4.53 8.24 -1.77
N SER A 84 -4.68 9.29 -2.58
CA SER A 84 -3.62 10.24 -2.90
C SER A 84 -3.10 10.98 -1.66
N THR A 85 -3.98 11.35 -0.73
CA THR A 85 -3.56 12.00 0.53
C THR A 85 -2.65 11.09 1.35
N VAL A 86 -3.03 9.81 1.52
CA VAL A 86 -2.22 8.86 2.30
C VAL A 86 -0.92 8.51 1.57
N ALA A 87 -0.97 8.29 0.25
CA ALA A 87 0.23 8.06 -0.56
C ALA A 87 1.20 9.24 -0.50
N GLY A 88 0.69 10.47 -0.57
CA GLY A 88 1.47 11.70 -0.42
C GLY A 88 2.18 11.79 0.93
N ASN A 89 1.50 11.43 2.02
CA ASN A 89 2.09 11.39 3.36
C ASN A 89 3.21 10.34 3.46
N VAL A 90 3.01 9.16 2.86
CA VAL A 90 4.05 8.11 2.79
C VAL A 90 5.27 8.63 2.04
N ILE A 91 5.09 9.14 0.82
CA ILE A 91 6.18 9.68 -0.02
C ILE A 91 6.94 10.78 0.72
N TYR A 92 6.22 11.72 1.33
CA TYR A 92 6.84 12.79 2.12
C TYR A 92 7.65 12.25 3.30
N GLY A 93 7.14 11.23 3.99
CA GLY A 93 7.86 10.56 5.07
C GLY A 93 9.08 9.76 4.61
N LEU A 94 9.12 9.31 3.35
CA LEU A 94 10.30 8.67 2.74
C LEU A 94 11.38 9.70 2.38
N SER A 95 10.98 10.93 2.02
CA SER A 95 11.89 12.01 1.64
C SER A 95 12.49 12.79 2.83
N ARG A 96 12.08 12.52 4.07
CA ARG A 96 12.59 13.17 5.29
C ARG A 96 13.37 12.23 6.19
#